data_AF-A0AAI9X1Y4-F1
#
_entry.id   AF-A0AAI9X1Y4-F1
#
_cell.length_a   1.000
_cell.length_b   1.000
_cell.length_c   1.000
_cell.angle_alpha   90.00
_cell.angle_beta   90.00
_cell.angle_gamma   90.00
#
_symmetry.space_group_name_H-M   'P 1'
#
loop_
_entity.id
_entity.type
_entity.pdbx_description
1 polymer ?
#
loop_
_entity_poly.entity_id
_entity_poly.type
_entity_poly.pdbx_seq_one_letter_code
_entity_poly.pdbx_strand_id
1 'polypeptide(L)'
;MAVIQASNTSKNDRFSQKSATDEIPTAKRRNWSEVAGSGIETLNLGPVDRTSILEHLIANVRLEMSERYSSVLEDLLEIGHDPETKKEAGIYLHILWRENETTKRFWLYVGQACVLYLRIEKHKDPRHRSKNMGLHYSVWGSAVDMKPAFVTLAILDPPSSTQTQLVLSLAEMWMCLVFQTLTSLHLGSWLPKKTNAMWSGNHLNVALPLWQGFTDTQENKAIADAIGGRSTFQQYLASEDLVIRAWAEQTRDAFNDIRNSPDPGIRNYWWDLHKYRILKAQDTWGKRKVRMAQEYLEGAKALVALHSGNHGNHQTEVRAGSFRFTVSQTLGLDLHNGNEVILQYHLTSTPHPHAYAFLL
;
A
#
# COMPACT_ATOMS: atom_id res chain seq x y z
N MET A 1 4.69 -15.15 -48.71
CA MET A 1 4.34 -16.53 -49.10
C MET A 1 5.02 -17.46 -48.12
N ALA A 2 4.29 -18.35 -47.47
CA ALA A 2 4.87 -19.35 -46.57
C ALA A 2 4.65 -20.74 -47.16
N VAL A 3 5.73 -21.50 -47.32
CA VAL A 3 5.72 -22.93 -47.62
C VAL A 3 5.66 -23.65 -46.28
N ILE A 4 4.64 -24.48 -46.06
CA ILE A 4 4.43 -25.22 -44.81
C ILE A 4 4.83 -26.69 -45.04
N GLN A 5 5.81 -27.16 -44.28
CA GLN A 5 6.10 -28.58 -44.09
C GLN A 5 5.68 -28.97 -42.67
N ALA A 6 4.68 -29.84 -42.56
CA ALA A 6 4.21 -30.38 -41.28
C ALA A 6 4.91 -31.72 -41.00
N SER A 7 5.40 -31.89 -39.76
CA SER A 7 5.79 -33.21 -39.24
C SER A 7 5.16 -33.42 -37.87
N ASN A 8 4.49 -34.56 -37.70
CA ASN A 8 3.80 -34.97 -36.49
C ASN A 8 4.69 -35.86 -35.65
N THR A 9 4.94 -35.50 -34.39
CA THR A 9 5.27 -36.48 -33.33
C THR A 9 4.65 -36.05 -32.00
N SER A 10 3.71 -36.86 -31.51
CA SER A 10 3.12 -36.73 -30.18
C SER A 10 3.98 -37.43 -29.14
N LYS A 11 4.15 -36.83 -27.96
CA LYS A 11 4.39 -37.58 -26.72
C LYS A 11 3.59 -36.96 -25.57
N ASN A 12 2.63 -37.75 -25.09
CA ASN A 12 2.02 -37.66 -23.78
C ASN A 12 3.10 -37.80 -22.70
N ASP A 13 3.00 -37.05 -21.62
CA ASP A 13 3.27 -37.61 -20.29
C ASP A 13 2.45 -36.90 -19.20
N ARG A 14 1.64 -37.73 -18.52
CA ARG A 14 0.82 -37.41 -17.36
C ARG A 14 1.70 -37.34 -16.13
N PHE A 15 1.53 -36.32 -15.29
CA PHE A 15 1.93 -36.39 -13.89
C PHE A 15 0.70 -36.41 -12.97
N SER A 16 0.76 -37.36 -12.04
CA SER A 16 -0.29 -37.90 -11.19
C SER A 16 -0.69 -36.95 -10.05
N GLN A 17 -2.01 -36.77 -9.87
CA GLN A 17 -2.60 -36.21 -8.66
C GLN A 17 -2.46 -37.22 -7.52
N LYS A 18 -1.85 -36.83 -6.40
CA LYS A 18 -1.96 -37.54 -5.12
C LYS A 18 -2.99 -36.85 -4.22
N SER A 19 -3.87 -37.69 -3.70
CA SER A 19 -5.03 -37.41 -2.88
C SER A 19 -4.69 -36.88 -1.48
N ALA A 20 -5.55 -35.97 -1.01
CA ALA A 20 -5.60 -35.51 0.37
C ALA A 20 -6.27 -36.56 1.28
N THR A 21 -5.64 -36.84 2.42
CA THR A 21 -6.29 -37.36 3.63
C THR A 21 -5.50 -36.88 4.85
N ASP A 22 -6.14 -35.96 5.58
CA ASP A 22 -6.19 -35.79 7.04
C ASP A 22 -4.94 -36.08 7.90
N GLU A 23 -4.40 -35.02 8.49
CA GLU A 23 -4.47 -34.79 9.95
C GLU A 23 -3.92 -33.38 10.25
N ILE A 24 -4.79 -32.47 10.71
CA ILE A 24 -4.42 -31.10 11.12
C ILE A 24 -3.82 -31.17 12.53
N PRO A 25 -2.55 -30.78 12.75
CA PRO A 25 -2.03 -30.68 14.10
C PRO A 25 -2.67 -29.46 14.78
N THR A 26 -3.57 -29.69 15.73
CA THR A 26 -4.07 -28.65 16.63
C THR A 26 -2.93 -28.16 17.52
N ALA A 27 -2.21 -27.15 17.07
CA ALA A 27 -1.30 -26.40 17.92
C ALA A 27 -2.12 -25.74 19.04
N LYS A 28 -1.92 -26.17 20.29
CA LYS A 28 -2.47 -25.53 21.48
C LYS A 28 -2.11 -24.04 21.45
N ARG A 29 -3.11 -23.18 21.20
CA ARG A 29 -3.03 -21.73 21.40
C ARG A 29 -2.49 -21.48 22.81
N ARG A 30 -1.28 -20.91 22.93
CA ARG A 30 -0.84 -20.34 24.19
C ARG A 30 -1.82 -19.22 24.55
N ASN A 31 -2.35 -19.28 25.77
CA ASN A 31 -3.25 -18.28 26.29
C ASN A 31 -2.42 -17.02 26.56
N TRP A 32 -2.63 -15.95 25.78
CA TRP A 32 -1.88 -14.70 25.90
C TRP A 32 -2.07 -14.01 27.26
N SER A 33 -3.01 -14.49 28.09
CA SER A 33 -3.19 -14.08 29.48
C SER A 33 -2.02 -14.47 30.40
N GLU A 34 -1.20 -15.47 30.05
CA GLU A 34 -0.06 -15.90 30.89
C GLU A 34 1.20 -15.03 30.70
N VAL A 35 1.29 -14.29 29.59
CA VAL A 35 2.42 -13.37 29.31
C VAL A 35 2.17 -11.97 29.87
N ALA A 36 0.90 -11.60 30.07
CA ALA A 36 0.51 -10.38 30.75
C ALA A 36 0.60 -10.58 32.26
N GLY A 37 1.79 -10.39 32.83
CA GLY A 37 1.98 -10.36 34.28
C GLY A 37 0.97 -9.41 34.97
N SER A 38 0.43 -9.87 36.11
CA SER A 38 -0.55 -9.21 37.00
C SER A 38 -1.69 -8.46 36.30
N GLY A 39 -2.91 -8.98 36.45
CA GLY A 39 -4.13 -8.41 35.90
C GLY A 39 -4.21 -6.90 36.08
N ILE A 40 -4.48 -6.21 34.96
CA ILE A 40 -4.84 -4.79 34.96
C ILE A 40 -6.02 -4.67 35.92
N GLU A 41 -5.88 -3.92 37.01
CA GLU A 41 -7.05 -3.33 37.68
C GLU A 41 -7.68 -2.35 36.68
N THR A 42 -8.48 -2.88 35.76
CA THR A 42 -9.32 -2.03 34.94
C THR A 42 -10.28 -1.39 35.91
N LEU A 43 -10.16 -0.07 36.10
CA LEU A 43 -11.23 0.74 36.68
C LEU A 43 -12.53 0.23 36.08
N ASN A 44 -13.36 -0.39 36.91
CA ASN A 44 -14.60 -1.02 36.48
C ASN A 44 -15.61 0.10 36.21
N LEU A 45 -15.42 0.81 35.09
CA LEU A 45 -16.20 1.97 34.67
C LEU A 45 -17.62 1.58 34.21
N GLY A 46 -18.04 0.33 34.44
CA GLY A 46 -19.24 -0.24 33.85
C GLY A 46 -19.10 -0.47 32.34
N PRO A 47 -20.21 -0.79 31.64
CA PRO A 47 -20.21 -0.88 30.18
C PRO A 47 -20.02 0.52 29.58
N VAL A 48 -18.78 0.85 29.26
CA VAL A 48 -18.44 2.04 28.47
C VAL A 48 -18.74 1.73 27.00
N ASP A 49 -19.73 2.42 26.43
CA ASP A 49 -20.02 2.35 25.00
C ASP A 49 -18.96 3.15 24.21
N ARG A 50 -17.82 2.50 24.01
CA ARG A 50 -16.66 3.05 23.29
C ARG A 50 -17.01 3.45 21.86
N THR A 51 -17.96 2.74 21.23
CA THR A 51 -18.41 3.07 19.87
C THR A 51 -19.15 4.39 19.88
N SER A 52 -20.13 4.57 20.78
CA SER A 52 -20.84 5.86 20.89
C SER A 52 -19.92 7.02 21.28
N ILE A 53 -18.91 6.79 22.14
CA ILE A 53 -17.92 7.82 22.48
C ILE A 53 -17.09 8.20 21.25
N LEU A 54 -16.59 7.21 20.49
CA LEU A 54 -15.83 7.47 19.27
C LEU A 54 -16.69 8.18 18.23
N GLU A 55 -17.93 7.72 18.02
CA GLU A 55 -18.88 8.37 17.11
C GLU A 55 -19.18 9.80 17.54
N HIS A 56 -19.34 10.07 18.85
CA HIS A 56 -19.57 11.40 19.39
C HIS A 56 -18.35 12.31 19.23
N LEU A 57 -17.14 11.83 19.51
CA LEU A 57 -15.91 12.59 19.32
C LEU A 57 -15.70 12.90 17.84
N ILE A 58 -15.87 11.90 16.96
CA ILE A 58 -15.80 12.11 15.50
C ILE A 58 -16.90 13.08 15.05
N ALA A 59 -18.09 13.03 15.65
CA ALA A 59 -19.18 13.96 15.34
C ALA A 59 -18.88 15.40 15.81
N ASN A 60 -18.29 15.58 16.99
CA ASN A 60 -17.91 16.91 17.48
C ASN A 60 -16.79 17.51 16.64
N VAL A 61 -15.76 16.71 16.35
CA VAL A 61 -14.73 17.11 15.40
C VAL A 61 -15.40 17.40 14.05
N ARG A 62 -16.31 16.56 13.55
CA ARG A 62 -17.04 16.81 12.29
C ARG A 62 -17.91 18.07 12.29
N LEU A 63 -18.59 18.42 13.38
CA LEU A 63 -19.49 19.58 13.45
C LEU A 63 -18.69 20.88 13.31
N GLU A 64 -17.57 21.01 14.01
CA GLU A 64 -16.59 22.09 13.83
C GLU A 64 -15.95 22.04 12.43
N MET A 65 -15.67 20.83 11.94
CA MET A 65 -14.83 20.61 10.74
C MET A 65 -15.61 20.49 9.41
N SER A 66 -16.93 20.70 9.42
CA SER A 66 -17.80 20.65 8.22
C SER A 66 -18.02 22.02 7.56
N GLU A 67 -17.62 23.10 8.24
CA GLU A 67 -17.52 24.42 7.66
C GLU A 67 -16.20 24.54 6.87
N ARG A 68 -16.08 25.58 6.03
CA ARG A 68 -14.98 25.75 5.07
C ARG A 68 -13.62 25.45 5.74
N TYR A 69 -12.75 24.67 5.10
CA TYR A 69 -11.36 24.29 5.50
C TYR A 69 -10.51 25.34 6.25
N SER A 70 -10.88 26.62 6.16
CA SER A 70 -10.33 27.72 6.95
C SER A 70 -10.62 27.66 8.44
N SER A 71 -11.88 27.54 8.85
CA SER A 71 -12.28 27.56 10.27
C SER A 71 -11.74 26.33 10.98
N VAL A 72 -11.93 25.18 10.33
CA VAL A 72 -11.36 23.87 10.64
C VAL A 72 -9.88 23.92 11.01
N LEU A 73 -9.06 24.63 10.23
CA LEU A 73 -7.63 24.73 10.49
C LEU A 73 -7.34 25.55 11.74
N GLU A 74 -8.05 26.66 11.95
CA GLU A 74 -7.91 27.51 13.13
C GLU A 74 -8.30 26.71 14.39
N ASP A 75 -9.41 25.97 14.36
CA ASP A 75 -9.83 25.11 15.47
C ASP A 75 -8.81 24.01 15.78
N LEU A 76 -8.23 23.38 14.75
CA LEU A 76 -7.17 22.37 14.93
C LEU A 76 -5.89 22.96 15.55
N LEU A 77 -5.56 24.22 15.22
CA LEU A 77 -4.41 24.92 15.80
C LEU A 77 -4.65 25.29 17.27
N GLU A 78 -5.92 25.43 17.68
CA GLU A 78 -6.31 25.80 19.05
C GLU A 78 -6.68 24.61 19.94
N ILE A 79 -6.90 23.42 19.38
CA ILE A 79 -7.41 22.24 20.11
C ILE A 79 -6.51 21.75 21.26
N GLY A 80 -5.23 22.15 21.27
CA GLY A 80 -4.26 21.71 22.24
C GLY A 80 -3.15 22.72 22.49
N HIS A 81 -2.50 22.62 23.65
CA HIS A 81 -1.35 23.45 23.99
C HIS A 81 -0.09 23.01 23.24
N ASP A 82 0.87 23.93 23.15
CA ASP A 82 2.19 23.71 22.53
C ASP A 82 2.95 22.53 23.21
N PRO A 83 3.30 21.46 22.46
CA PRO A 83 4.06 20.33 22.98
C PRO A 83 5.56 20.62 23.16
N GLU A 84 6.09 21.74 22.64
CA GLU A 84 7.54 22.05 22.63
C GLU A 84 8.14 22.32 24.02
N THR A 85 7.31 22.46 25.04
CA THR A 85 7.76 22.64 26.42
C THR A 85 7.41 21.47 27.32
N LYS A 86 6.71 20.45 26.78
CA LYS A 86 6.15 19.33 27.54
C LYS A 86 7.18 18.23 27.74
N LYS A 87 7.49 17.95 29.01
CA LYS A 87 8.43 16.90 29.43
C LYS A 87 7.75 15.55 29.61
N GLU A 88 6.42 15.54 29.59
CA GLU A 88 5.57 14.39 29.77
C GLU A 88 5.51 13.52 28.52
N ALA A 89 5.07 12.28 28.71
CA ALA A 89 4.68 11.43 27.61
C ALA A 89 3.32 11.89 27.06
N GLY A 90 3.06 11.61 25.80
CA GLY A 90 1.80 12.03 25.21
C GLY A 90 1.65 11.75 23.74
N ILE A 91 0.50 12.17 23.24
CA ILE A 91 0.10 12.12 21.84
C ILE A 91 0.07 13.55 21.31
N TYR A 92 0.66 13.75 20.13
CA TYR A 92 0.65 15.03 19.44
C TYR A 92 0.01 14.89 18.05
N LEU A 93 -0.55 15.99 17.57
CA LEU A 93 -0.95 16.17 16.18
C LEU A 93 0.03 17.13 15.53
N HIS A 94 0.51 16.75 14.36
CA HIS A 94 1.29 17.62 13.49
C HIS A 94 0.45 17.99 12.28
N ILE A 95 0.27 19.29 12.10
CA ILE A 95 -0.58 19.91 11.10
C ILE A 95 0.34 20.59 10.10
N LEU A 96 0.18 20.22 8.82
CA LEU A 96 0.90 20.82 7.71
C LEU A 96 -0.11 21.51 6.79
N TRP A 97 0.14 22.74 6.36
CA TRP A 97 -0.75 23.43 5.41
C TRP A 97 -0.01 24.45 4.55
N ARG A 98 -0.69 24.92 3.50
CA ARG A 98 -0.23 26.01 2.64
C ARG A 98 -1.26 27.13 2.65
N GLU A 99 -0.81 28.39 2.74
CA GLU A 99 -1.72 29.54 2.80
C GLU A 99 -2.34 29.91 1.45
N ASN A 100 -1.66 29.60 0.34
CA ASN A 100 -1.94 30.24 -0.96
C ASN A 100 -2.68 29.35 -1.97
N GLU A 101 -3.55 28.46 -1.50
CA GLU A 101 -4.46 27.74 -2.37
C GLU A 101 -5.91 28.11 -2.04
N THR A 102 -6.69 28.41 -3.07
CA THR A 102 -8.16 28.55 -3.05
C THR A 102 -8.87 27.34 -2.41
N THR A 103 -8.14 26.25 -2.18
CA THR A 103 -8.45 25.17 -1.25
C THR A 103 -7.42 25.16 -0.13
N LYS A 104 -7.76 25.64 1.07
CA LYS A 104 -6.89 25.57 2.26
C LYS A 104 -6.67 24.11 2.68
N ARG A 105 -5.81 23.40 1.96
CA ARG A 105 -5.49 22.00 2.22
C ARG A 105 -4.53 21.91 3.39
N PHE A 106 -4.83 20.99 4.29
CA PHE A 106 -3.95 20.61 5.37
C PHE A 106 -3.78 19.09 5.39
N TRP A 107 -2.64 18.64 5.91
CA TRP A 107 -2.30 17.24 6.13
C TRP A 107 -2.06 17.00 7.61
N LEU A 108 -2.49 15.84 8.09
CA LEU A 108 -2.48 15.50 9.49
C LEU A 108 -1.63 14.25 9.75
N TYR A 109 -0.77 14.35 10.75
CA TYR A 109 0.01 13.24 11.29
C TYR A 109 -0.19 13.18 12.80
N VAL A 110 -0.64 12.04 13.32
CA VAL A 110 -0.66 11.79 14.76
C VAL A 110 0.59 11.00 15.13
N GLY A 111 1.20 11.32 16.25
CA GLY A 111 2.29 10.52 16.79
C GLY A 111 2.35 10.55 18.30
N GLN A 112 3.19 9.68 18.86
CA GLN A 112 3.42 9.58 20.29
C GLN A 112 4.87 9.90 20.67
N ALA A 113 5.08 10.20 21.95
CA ALA A 113 6.41 10.33 22.54
C ALA A 113 6.40 9.97 24.03
N CYS A 114 7.51 9.41 24.53
CA CYS A 114 7.78 9.31 25.96
C CYS A 114 8.12 10.69 26.57
N VAL A 115 8.67 11.59 25.75
CA VAL A 115 8.97 12.98 26.09
C VAL A 115 8.64 13.82 24.87
N LEU A 116 7.54 14.59 24.94
CA LEU A 116 7.01 15.34 23.81
C LEU A 116 8.03 16.32 23.24
N TYR A 117 8.61 17.20 24.06
CA TYR A 117 9.50 18.25 23.53
C TYR A 117 10.67 17.69 22.72
N LEU A 118 11.33 16.63 23.21
CA LEU A 118 12.44 15.97 22.51
C LEU A 118 12.00 15.38 21.16
N ARG A 119 10.78 14.82 21.10
CA ARG A 119 10.23 14.29 19.85
C ARG A 119 9.96 15.40 18.85
N ILE A 120 9.42 16.54 19.30
CA ILE A 120 9.14 17.70 18.43
C ILE A 120 10.44 18.33 17.92
N GLU A 121 11.45 18.53 18.78
CA GLU A 121 12.78 19.00 18.37
C GLU A 121 13.38 18.09 17.28
N LYS A 122 13.27 16.78 17.46
CA LYS A 122 13.73 15.79 16.49
C LYS A 122 13.00 15.88 15.15
N HIS A 123 11.70 16.16 15.15
CA HIS A 123 10.94 16.42 13.91
C HIS A 123 11.41 17.69 13.20
N LYS A 124 11.75 18.73 13.95
CA LYS A 124 12.21 20.01 13.39
C LYS A 124 13.63 19.93 12.82
N ASP A 125 14.46 18.99 13.27
CA ASP A 125 15.83 18.80 12.74
C ASP A 125 15.82 18.40 11.24
N PRO A 126 16.32 19.27 10.34
CA PRO A 126 16.39 18.95 8.91
C PRO A 126 17.24 17.72 8.60
N ARG A 127 18.28 17.43 9.40
CA ARG A 127 19.12 16.24 9.23
C ARG A 127 18.37 14.97 9.60
N HIS A 128 17.51 15.04 10.61
CA HIS A 128 16.65 13.91 10.95
C HIS A 128 15.67 13.62 9.82
N ARG A 129 14.99 14.66 9.31
CA ARG A 129 14.01 14.51 8.22
C ARG A 129 14.63 13.90 6.97
N SER A 130 15.78 14.42 6.53
CA SER A 130 16.46 13.93 5.32
C SER A 130 16.91 12.47 5.41
N LYS A 131 17.22 11.98 6.61
CA LYS A 131 17.59 10.57 6.85
C LYS A 131 16.38 9.64 6.94
N ASN A 132 15.20 10.16 7.28
CA ASN A 132 14.02 9.35 7.61
C ASN A 132 12.83 9.66 6.69
N MET A 133 13.08 9.83 5.38
CA MET A 133 12.12 10.29 4.35
C MET A 133 10.88 9.39 4.14
N GLY A 134 10.04 9.26 5.17
CA GLY A 134 8.69 8.71 5.09
C GLY A 134 7.70 9.71 4.50
N LEU A 135 6.45 9.27 4.30
CA LEU A 135 5.37 10.09 3.72
C LEU A 135 5.24 11.44 4.43
N HIS A 136 5.22 11.44 5.77
CA HIS A 136 5.13 12.65 6.60
C HIS A 136 6.21 13.70 6.25
N TYR A 137 7.49 13.33 6.23
CA TYR A 137 8.55 14.28 5.89
C TYR A 137 8.61 14.62 4.41
N SER A 138 8.20 13.69 3.53
CA SER A 138 8.10 13.99 2.10
C SER A 138 7.07 15.08 1.82
N VAL A 139 5.91 15.02 2.47
CA VAL A 139 4.88 16.07 2.34
C VAL A 139 5.36 17.36 3.00
N TRP A 140 5.95 17.30 4.19
CA TRP A 140 6.50 18.51 4.84
C TRP A 140 7.55 19.22 3.96
N GLY A 141 8.39 18.45 3.27
CA GLY A 141 9.43 18.99 2.39
C GLY A 141 8.97 19.30 0.96
N SER A 142 7.70 19.06 0.58
CA SER A 142 7.28 19.16 -0.81
C SER A 142 7.07 20.59 -1.31
N ALA A 143 6.99 21.58 -0.41
CA ALA A 143 6.78 22.97 -0.76
C ALA A 143 7.56 23.91 0.17
N VAL A 144 8.12 24.99 -0.39
CA VAL A 144 8.90 25.99 0.35
C VAL A 144 8.03 26.78 1.33
N ASP A 145 6.76 26.97 1.00
CA ASP A 145 5.75 27.69 1.78
C ASP A 145 4.93 26.77 2.71
N MET A 146 5.37 25.52 2.92
CA MET A 146 4.69 24.60 3.82
C MET A 146 4.82 25.07 5.28
N LYS A 147 3.68 25.32 5.93
CA LYS A 147 3.61 25.72 7.33
C LYS A 147 3.39 24.52 8.25
N PRO A 148 4.20 24.35 9.30
CA PRO A 148 3.99 23.34 10.33
C PRO A 148 3.47 23.91 11.64
N ALA A 149 2.62 23.14 12.32
CA ALA A 149 2.26 23.35 13.72
C ALA A 149 2.14 22.01 14.44
N PHE A 150 2.50 21.99 15.72
CA PHE A 150 2.32 20.85 16.59
C PHE A 150 1.39 21.23 17.74
N VAL A 151 0.43 20.36 18.04
CA VAL A 151 -0.48 20.52 19.19
C VAL A 151 -0.50 19.24 20.03
N THR A 152 -0.65 19.40 21.33
CA THR A 152 -0.79 18.30 22.27
C THR A 152 -2.22 17.77 22.27
N LEU A 153 -2.41 16.48 21.98
CA LEU A 153 -3.74 15.83 22.02
C LEU A 153 -4.01 15.13 23.36
N ALA A 154 -2.99 14.56 23.98
CA ALA A 154 -3.10 13.89 25.26
C ALA A 154 -1.76 13.90 26.00
N ILE A 155 -1.81 14.04 27.33
CA ILE A 155 -0.69 13.84 28.23
C ILE A 155 -0.94 12.54 29.00
N LEU A 156 0.08 11.70 29.07
CA LEU A 156 0.06 10.43 29.77
C LEU A 156 1.26 10.33 30.70
N ASP A 157 1.16 9.45 31.69
CA ASP A 157 2.31 9.10 32.51
C ASP A 157 3.41 8.47 31.64
N PRO A 158 4.68 8.77 31.91
CA PRO A 158 5.79 8.18 31.18
C PRO A 158 5.74 6.66 31.33
N PRO A 159 5.88 5.91 30.22
CA PRO A 159 5.75 4.47 30.28
C PRO A 159 6.87 3.86 31.12
N SER A 160 6.49 3.11 32.16
CA SER A 160 7.40 2.41 33.07
C SER A 160 7.55 0.92 32.76
N SER A 161 6.72 0.39 31.85
CA SER A 161 6.67 -1.02 31.45
C SER A 161 6.15 -1.17 30.01
N THR A 162 6.37 -2.33 29.38
CA THR A 162 5.81 -2.69 28.06
C THR A 162 4.30 -2.49 28.01
N GLN A 163 3.59 -2.78 29.11
CA GLN A 163 2.15 -2.60 29.20
C GLN A 163 1.74 -1.12 29.12
N THR A 164 2.42 -0.24 29.88
CA THR A 164 2.18 1.20 29.79
C THR A 164 2.60 1.79 28.44
N GLN A 165 3.55 1.17 27.74
CA GLN A 165 3.90 1.55 26.37
C GLN A 165 2.78 1.20 25.38
N LEU A 166 2.13 0.03 25.55
CA LEU A 166 0.95 -0.33 24.75
C LEU A 166 -0.21 0.65 24.94
N VAL A 167 -0.38 1.22 26.14
CA VAL A 167 -1.38 2.27 26.38
C VAL A 167 -1.10 3.50 25.51
N LEU A 168 0.16 3.88 25.33
CA LEU A 168 0.55 4.98 24.47
C LEU A 168 0.21 4.68 22.99
N SER A 169 0.51 3.47 22.50
CA SER A 169 0.14 3.03 21.14
C SER A 169 -1.38 2.95 20.93
N LEU A 170 -2.14 2.55 21.96
CA LEU A 170 -3.59 2.56 21.94
C LEU A 170 -4.14 3.99 21.89
N ALA A 171 -3.54 4.92 22.64
CA ALA A 171 -3.90 6.32 22.61
C ALA A 171 -3.58 6.98 21.25
N GLU A 172 -2.42 6.66 20.66
CA GLU A 172 -2.05 7.09 19.31
C GLU A 172 -3.04 6.53 18.27
N MET A 173 -3.40 5.24 18.36
CA MET A 173 -4.41 4.62 17.48
C MET A 173 -5.78 5.30 17.63
N TRP A 174 -6.19 5.60 18.86
CA TRP A 174 -7.44 6.29 19.11
C TRP A 174 -7.48 7.67 18.47
N MET A 175 -6.43 8.48 18.65
CA MET A 175 -6.32 9.79 18.04
C MET A 175 -6.21 9.72 16.51
N CYS A 176 -5.52 8.71 15.99
CA CYS A 176 -5.51 8.40 14.55
C CYS A 176 -6.92 8.18 13.98
N LEU A 177 -7.85 7.59 14.73
CA LEU A 177 -9.24 7.40 14.32
C LEU A 177 -10.07 8.67 14.44
N VAL A 178 -9.91 9.43 15.54
CA VAL A 178 -10.61 10.70 15.76
C VAL A 178 -10.27 11.72 14.67
N PHE A 179 -8.98 11.88 14.38
CA PHE A 179 -8.46 12.81 13.36
C PHE A 179 -8.30 12.19 11.97
N GLN A 180 -8.69 10.91 11.82
CA GLN A 180 -8.66 10.15 10.57
C GLN A 180 -7.32 10.22 9.83
N THR A 181 -6.21 10.11 10.56
CA THR A 181 -4.85 10.25 9.99
C THR A 181 -4.27 8.95 9.44
N LEU A 182 -5.06 7.87 9.38
CA LEU A 182 -4.71 6.57 8.78
C LEU A 182 -5.11 6.48 7.30
N THR A 183 -4.60 5.46 6.61
CA THR A 183 -5.01 5.14 5.24
C THR A 183 -6.49 4.77 5.13
N SER A 184 -7.09 4.96 3.94
CA SER A 184 -8.49 4.58 3.67
C SER A 184 -8.79 3.12 4.02
N LEU A 185 -7.86 2.19 3.73
CA LEU A 185 -7.99 0.77 4.08
C LEU A 185 -8.15 0.57 5.59
N HIS A 186 -7.29 1.22 6.37
CA HIS A 186 -7.31 1.11 7.82
C HIS A 186 -8.52 1.84 8.41
N LEU A 187 -8.85 3.04 7.96
CA LEU A 187 -10.06 3.73 8.39
C LEU A 187 -11.32 2.91 8.10
N GLY A 188 -11.43 2.29 6.92
CA GLY A 188 -12.57 1.43 6.59
C GLY A 188 -12.68 0.17 7.45
N SER A 189 -11.58 -0.28 8.05
CA SER A 189 -11.55 -1.47 8.92
C SER A 189 -11.84 -1.12 10.39
N TRP A 190 -11.43 0.07 10.83
CA TRP A 190 -11.42 0.45 12.25
C TRP A 190 -12.44 1.51 12.64
N LEU A 191 -12.96 2.30 11.70
CA LEU A 191 -14.06 3.23 11.98
C LEU A 191 -15.38 2.47 12.12
N PRO A 192 -16.33 2.98 12.94
CA PRO A 192 -17.69 2.48 12.96
C PRO A 192 -18.32 2.54 11.55
N LYS A 193 -19.14 1.54 11.18
CA LYS A 193 -19.66 1.38 9.80
C LYS A 193 -20.43 2.58 9.26
N LYS A 194 -20.97 3.43 10.13
CA LYS A 194 -21.76 4.63 9.78
C LYS A 194 -20.91 5.90 9.71
N THR A 195 -19.63 5.81 10.05
CA THR A 195 -18.72 6.94 10.09
C THR A 195 -18.10 7.15 8.71
N ASN A 196 -18.14 8.39 8.23
CA ASN A 196 -17.51 8.75 6.96
C ASN A 196 -16.00 9.04 7.18
N ALA A 197 -15.15 8.45 6.34
CA ALA A 197 -13.71 8.66 6.33
C ALA A 197 -13.36 9.92 5.51
N MET A 198 -13.87 11.08 5.93
CA MET A 198 -13.79 12.34 5.19
C MET A 198 -12.36 12.81 4.88
N TRP A 199 -11.39 12.52 5.74
CA TRP A 199 -10.01 13.00 5.60
C TRP A 199 -9.00 11.92 5.23
N SER A 200 -9.47 10.74 4.81
CA SER A 200 -8.59 9.66 4.37
C SER A 200 -7.72 10.05 3.16
N GLY A 201 -7.98 11.19 2.51
CA GLY A 201 -7.15 11.74 1.45
C GLY A 201 -5.93 12.54 1.90
N ASN A 202 -5.90 13.06 3.13
CA ASN A 202 -4.87 13.98 3.64
C ASN A 202 -4.09 13.41 4.84
N HIS A 203 -4.22 12.11 5.05
CA HIS A 203 -3.56 11.34 6.10
C HIS A 203 -2.05 11.22 5.87
N LEU A 204 -1.28 11.15 6.96
CA LEU A 204 0.18 10.93 6.90
C LEU A 204 0.65 9.70 7.69
N ASN A 205 -0.21 9.05 8.48
CA ASN A 205 0.10 7.77 9.11
C ASN A 205 -0.14 6.62 8.12
N VAL A 206 0.95 5.98 7.69
CA VAL A 206 0.88 4.81 6.78
C VAL A 206 0.74 3.50 7.57
N ALA A 207 1.46 3.37 8.68
CA ALA A 207 1.41 2.18 9.53
C ALA A 207 0.46 2.40 10.71
N LEU A 208 -0.27 1.36 11.14
CA LEU A 208 -1.09 1.47 12.34
C LEU A 208 -0.18 1.61 13.57
N PRO A 209 -0.49 2.54 14.49
CA PRO A 209 0.23 2.69 15.76
C PRO A 209 0.38 1.41 16.58
N LEU A 210 -0.60 0.50 16.49
CA LEU A 210 -0.59 -0.79 17.18
C LEU A 210 0.55 -1.72 16.75
N TRP A 211 1.15 -1.49 15.58
CA TRP A 211 2.27 -2.28 15.06
C TRP A 211 3.61 -1.54 15.13
N GLN A 212 3.65 -0.33 15.71
CA GLN A 212 4.89 0.41 15.88
C GLN A 212 5.64 -0.13 17.11
N GLY A 213 6.95 -0.40 16.94
CA GLY A 213 7.85 -0.68 18.06
C GLY A 213 8.14 0.59 18.86
N PHE A 214 8.48 0.45 20.14
CA PHE A 214 8.71 1.58 21.03
C PHE A 214 10.12 2.15 20.82
N THR A 215 10.32 3.45 20.60
CA THR A 215 11.63 3.90 20.09
C THR A 215 12.79 3.86 21.10
N ASP A 216 12.54 3.59 22.39
CA ASP A 216 13.47 4.01 23.45
C ASP A 216 14.03 2.88 24.34
N THR A 217 13.79 1.60 24.05
CA THR A 217 14.44 0.49 24.80
C THR A 217 15.37 -0.35 23.92
N GLN A 218 16.38 -0.95 24.54
CA GLN A 218 17.37 -1.83 23.88
C GLN A 218 16.71 -3.06 23.23
N GLU A 219 15.55 -3.50 23.74
CA GLU A 219 14.64 -4.48 23.12
C GLU A 219 14.09 -4.02 21.77
N ASN A 220 13.90 -2.72 21.54
CA ASN A 220 13.36 -2.23 20.28
C ASN A 220 14.40 -2.10 19.18
N LYS A 221 15.69 -2.08 19.53
CA LYS A 221 16.75 -2.36 18.56
C LYS A 221 16.60 -3.81 18.05
N ALA A 222 16.33 -4.75 18.96
CA ALA A 222 16.03 -6.13 18.59
C ALA A 222 14.70 -6.30 17.85
N ILE A 223 13.65 -5.49 18.11
CA ILE A 223 12.39 -5.49 17.34
C ILE A 223 12.58 -4.81 15.97
N ALA A 224 13.32 -3.72 15.87
CA ALA A 224 13.67 -3.11 14.58
C ALA A 224 14.56 -4.05 13.73
N ASP A 225 15.49 -4.75 14.38
CA ASP A 225 16.30 -5.82 13.79
C ASP A 225 15.46 -7.06 13.44
N ALA A 226 14.41 -7.37 14.23
CA ALA A 226 13.48 -8.49 13.99
C ALA A 226 12.42 -8.20 12.94
N ILE A 227 11.91 -6.97 12.81
CA ILE A 227 11.08 -6.53 11.66
C ILE A 227 11.94 -6.57 10.38
N GLY A 228 13.26 -6.40 10.54
CA GLY A 228 14.29 -6.83 9.62
C GLY A 228 14.16 -6.25 8.21
N GLY A 229 14.01 -4.93 8.13
CA GLY A 229 14.04 -4.20 6.87
C GLY A 229 13.25 -4.86 5.73
N ARG A 230 13.75 -4.74 4.50
CA ARG A 230 13.05 -5.27 3.32
C ARG A 230 13.03 -6.81 3.27
N SER A 231 14.10 -7.46 3.70
CA SER A 231 14.26 -8.92 3.60
C SER A 231 13.32 -9.65 4.53
N THR A 232 13.14 -9.19 5.76
CA THR A 232 12.28 -9.84 6.72
C THR A 232 10.81 -9.50 6.46
N PHE A 233 10.51 -8.29 5.97
CA PHE A 233 9.18 -8.02 5.43
C PHE A 233 8.79 -8.96 4.27
N GLN A 234 9.74 -9.33 3.41
CA GLN A 234 9.50 -10.37 2.39
C GLN A 234 9.27 -11.76 2.98
N GLN A 235 9.93 -12.10 4.10
CA GLN A 235 9.66 -13.33 4.83
C GLN A 235 8.26 -13.32 5.45
N TYR A 236 7.80 -12.18 5.98
CA TYR A 236 6.43 -12.06 6.50
C TYR A 236 5.38 -12.27 5.41
N LEU A 237 5.62 -11.73 4.20
CA LEU A 237 4.76 -11.99 3.03
C LEU A 237 4.74 -13.48 2.62
N ALA A 238 5.78 -14.25 2.96
CA ALA A 238 5.87 -15.68 2.70
C ALA A 238 5.55 -16.55 3.93
N SER A 239 5.25 -15.95 5.09
CA SER A 239 5.11 -16.64 6.38
C SER A 239 4.02 -17.71 6.33
N GLU A 240 4.25 -18.91 6.84
CA GLU A 240 3.22 -19.95 6.97
C GLU A 240 2.11 -19.58 7.96
N ASP A 241 2.40 -18.68 8.90
CA ASP A 241 1.41 -18.09 9.79
C ASP A 241 0.51 -17.12 9.00
N LEU A 242 -0.77 -17.51 8.88
CA LEU A 242 -1.79 -16.76 8.14
C LEU A 242 -2.02 -15.35 8.70
N VAL A 243 -1.86 -15.15 10.01
CA VAL A 243 -2.07 -13.83 10.65
C VAL A 243 -0.93 -12.90 10.27
N ILE A 244 0.32 -13.38 10.37
CA ILE A 244 1.51 -12.61 10.00
C ILE A 244 1.48 -12.26 8.50
N ARG A 245 1.12 -13.23 7.66
CA ARG A 245 1.02 -13.02 6.21
C ARG A 245 -0.05 -11.99 5.87
N ALA A 246 -1.25 -12.14 6.43
CA ALA A 246 -2.35 -11.22 6.19
C ALA A 246 -2.00 -9.79 6.62
N TRP A 247 -1.32 -9.62 7.75
CA TRP A 247 -0.82 -8.33 8.19
C TRP A 247 0.19 -7.72 7.20
N ALA A 248 1.15 -8.51 6.71
CA ALA A 248 2.17 -8.04 5.79
C ALA A 248 1.56 -7.66 4.42
N GLU A 249 0.59 -8.43 3.94
CA GLU A 249 -0.18 -8.14 2.73
C GLU A 249 -0.97 -6.84 2.89
N GLN A 250 -1.72 -6.68 3.99
CA GLN A 250 -2.47 -5.45 4.26
C GLN A 250 -1.56 -4.22 4.35
N THR A 251 -0.40 -4.35 4.99
CA THR A 251 0.58 -3.26 5.11
C THR A 251 1.16 -2.89 3.74
N ARG A 252 1.54 -3.88 2.91
CA ARG A 252 2.00 -3.67 1.53
C ARG A 252 0.91 -2.98 0.70
N ASP A 253 -0.33 -3.44 0.82
CA ASP A 253 -1.44 -2.98 0.00
C ASP A 253 -1.87 -1.57 0.41
N ALA A 254 -1.89 -1.26 1.71
CA ALA A 254 -2.09 0.09 2.24
C ALA A 254 -1.04 1.07 1.69
N PHE A 255 0.25 0.69 1.72
CA PHE A 255 1.30 1.53 1.14
C PHE A 255 1.16 1.68 -0.38
N ASN A 256 0.76 0.63 -1.11
CA ASN A 256 0.54 0.74 -2.55
C ASN A 256 -0.69 1.55 -2.92
N ASP A 257 -1.70 1.59 -2.05
CA ASP A 257 -2.94 2.33 -2.30
C ASP A 257 -2.72 3.85 -2.27
N ILE A 258 -1.64 4.34 -1.64
CA ILE A 258 -1.32 5.78 -1.64
C ILE A 258 -1.08 6.32 -3.07
N ARG A 259 -0.75 5.45 -4.04
CA ARG A 259 -0.65 5.81 -5.47
C ARG A 259 -1.99 6.30 -6.05
N ASN A 260 -3.10 5.90 -5.43
CA ASN A 260 -4.47 6.26 -5.79
C ASN A 260 -5.01 7.39 -4.90
N SER A 261 -4.20 7.98 -4.01
CA SER A 261 -4.64 9.07 -3.13
C SER A 261 -5.27 10.21 -3.93
N PRO A 262 -6.35 10.85 -3.47
CA PRO A 262 -6.88 12.05 -4.12
C PRO A 262 -5.88 13.23 -4.07
N ASP A 263 -4.94 13.22 -3.12
CA ASP A 263 -3.91 14.24 -2.98
C ASP A 263 -2.71 14.02 -3.93
N PRO A 264 -2.37 15.00 -4.80
CA PRO A 264 -1.23 14.88 -5.71
C PRO A 264 0.13 14.73 -5.02
N GLY A 265 0.35 15.35 -3.86
CA GLY A 265 1.60 15.26 -3.11
C GLY A 265 1.86 13.84 -2.60
N ILE A 266 0.83 13.21 -2.03
CA ILE A 266 0.88 11.81 -1.59
C ILE A 266 1.13 10.86 -2.78
N ARG A 267 0.45 11.07 -3.91
CA ARG A 267 0.70 10.27 -5.12
C ARG A 267 2.12 10.42 -5.63
N ASN A 268 2.64 11.65 -5.67
CA ASN A 268 3.99 11.94 -6.17
C ASN A 268 5.05 11.24 -5.31
N TYR A 269 4.89 11.22 -3.98
CA TYR A 269 5.77 10.47 -3.09
C TYR A 269 5.91 8.99 -3.50
N TRP A 270 4.79 8.32 -3.79
CA TRP A 270 4.84 6.92 -4.25
C TRP A 270 5.57 6.78 -5.58
N TRP A 271 5.28 7.66 -6.54
CA TRP A 271 5.93 7.64 -7.85
C TRP A 271 7.42 7.90 -7.75
N ASP A 272 7.86 8.86 -6.94
CA ASP A 272 9.27 9.18 -6.75
C ASP A 272 10.05 7.99 -6.15
N LEU A 273 9.47 7.30 -5.18
CA LEU A 273 10.06 6.07 -4.62
C LEU A 273 10.19 4.94 -5.66
N HIS A 274 9.29 4.86 -6.63
CA HIS A 274 9.24 3.78 -7.62
C HIS A 274 9.82 4.16 -8.98
N LYS A 275 10.14 5.43 -9.21
CA LYS A 275 10.56 5.98 -10.51
C LYS A 275 11.67 5.17 -11.15
N TYR A 276 12.74 4.92 -10.40
CA TYR A 276 13.87 4.12 -10.89
C TYR A 276 13.47 2.69 -11.25
N ARG A 277 12.64 2.04 -10.41
CA ARG A 277 12.20 0.65 -10.66
C ARG A 277 11.30 0.57 -11.89
N ILE A 278 10.41 1.53 -12.07
CA ILE A 278 9.52 1.62 -13.24
C ILE A 278 10.35 1.84 -14.50
N LEU A 279 11.29 2.80 -14.50
CA LEU A 279 12.18 3.05 -15.63
C LEU A 279 13.00 1.81 -15.99
N LYS A 280 13.56 1.12 -14.98
CA LYS A 280 14.30 -0.12 -15.19
C LYS A 280 13.41 -1.25 -15.73
N ALA A 281 12.18 -1.37 -15.24
CA ALA A 281 11.22 -2.35 -15.75
C ALA A 281 10.83 -2.05 -17.20
N GLN A 282 10.63 -0.77 -17.55
CA GLN A 282 10.37 -0.32 -18.91
C GLN A 282 11.55 -0.61 -19.84
N ASP A 283 12.78 -0.32 -19.42
CA ASP A 283 14.00 -0.65 -20.18
C ASP A 283 14.15 -2.17 -20.39
N THR A 284 13.96 -2.96 -19.32
CA THR A 284 14.03 -4.43 -19.40
C THR A 284 12.96 -4.98 -20.34
N TRP A 285 11.74 -4.44 -20.26
CA TRP A 285 10.64 -4.82 -21.15
C TRP A 285 10.90 -4.40 -22.60
N GLY A 286 11.48 -3.21 -22.82
CA GLY A 286 11.91 -2.73 -24.13
C GLY A 286 12.94 -3.67 -24.77
N LYS A 287 13.98 -4.05 -24.01
CA LYS A 287 15.00 -5.03 -24.45
C LYS A 287 14.37 -6.39 -24.78
N ARG A 288 13.43 -6.86 -23.96
CA ARG A 288 12.70 -8.10 -24.23
C ARG A 288 11.86 -7.99 -25.51
N LYS A 289 11.18 -6.87 -25.75
CA LYS A 289 10.43 -6.62 -26.99
C LYS A 289 11.33 -6.64 -28.22
N VAL A 290 12.49 -6.00 -28.16
CA VAL A 290 13.47 -6.00 -29.26
C VAL A 290 13.94 -7.42 -29.55
N ARG A 291 14.31 -8.20 -28.52
CA ARG A 291 14.73 -9.59 -28.71
C ARG A 291 13.63 -10.47 -29.32
N MET A 292 12.40 -10.37 -28.81
CA MET A 292 11.27 -11.09 -29.41
C MET A 292 11.06 -10.67 -30.86
N ALA A 293 11.10 -9.36 -31.17
CA ALA A 293 10.95 -8.90 -32.55
C ALA A 293 12.05 -9.46 -33.46
N GLN A 294 13.30 -9.55 -33.00
CA GLN A 294 14.41 -10.18 -33.73
C GLN A 294 14.15 -11.67 -33.99
N GLU A 295 13.71 -12.43 -32.99
CA GLU A 295 13.34 -13.84 -33.14
C GLU A 295 12.28 -14.02 -34.25
N TYR A 296 11.27 -13.15 -34.29
CA TYR A 296 10.25 -13.18 -35.35
C TYR A 296 10.73 -12.62 -36.70
N LEU A 297 11.82 -11.86 -36.81
CA LEU A 297 12.41 -11.50 -38.12
C LEU A 297 13.03 -12.71 -38.81
N GLU A 298 13.60 -13.63 -38.03
CA GLU A 298 14.22 -14.88 -38.51
C GLU A 298 13.19 -15.99 -38.78
N GLY A 299 11.94 -15.78 -38.35
CA GLY A 299 10.87 -16.77 -38.42
C GLY A 299 10.84 -17.61 -37.15
N ALA A 300 9.80 -17.43 -36.33
CA ALA A 300 9.64 -18.13 -35.07
C ALA A 300 8.32 -18.91 -35.00
N LYS A 301 8.36 -20.04 -34.29
CA LYS A 301 7.19 -20.88 -34.05
C LYS A 301 6.22 -20.19 -33.10
N ALA A 302 4.95 -20.23 -33.44
CA ALA A 302 3.85 -19.74 -32.61
C ALA A 302 2.70 -20.75 -32.60
N LEU A 303 2.02 -20.84 -31.47
CA LEU A 303 0.85 -21.70 -31.31
C LEU A 303 -0.42 -20.95 -31.70
N VAL A 304 -1.30 -21.63 -32.42
CA VAL A 304 -2.67 -21.19 -32.69
C VAL A 304 -3.50 -21.42 -31.43
N ALA A 305 -4.16 -20.37 -30.97
CA ALA A 305 -5.15 -20.43 -29.90
C ALA A 305 -6.54 -20.15 -30.48
N LEU A 306 -7.56 -20.83 -29.96
CA LEU A 306 -8.94 -20.43 -30.22
C LEU A 306 -9.39 -19.40 -29.17
N HIS A 307 -9.83 -18.24 -29.65
CA HIS A 307 -10.45 -17.23 -28.81
C HIS A 307 -11.97 -17.27 -29.03
N SER A 308 -12.71 -17.56 -27.97
CA SER A 308 -14.16 -17.44 -27.95
C SER A 308 -14.55 -15.97 -27.66
N GLY A 309 -15.05 -15.28 -28.69
CA GLY A 309 -15.71 -13.99 -28.49
C GLY A 309 -17.08 -14.16 -27.81
N ASN A 310 -17.67 -13.06 -27.33
CA ASN A 310 -19.00 -13.04 -26.68
C ASN A 310 -20.16 -13.62 -27.50
N HIS A 311 -19.95 -13.97 -28.78
CA HIS A 311 -20.96 -14.48 -29.70
C HIS A 311 -20.75 -15.95 -30.12
N GLY A 312 -19.92 -16.73 -29.41
CA GLY A 312 -19.80 -18.18 -29.62
C GLY A 312 -19.00 -18.62 -30.86
N ASN A 313 -18.70 -17.71 -31.79
CA ASN A 313 -17.77 -17.98 -32.88
C ASN A 313 -16.32 -17.97 -32.39
N HIS A 314 -15.62 -19.09 -32.60
CA HIS A 314 -14.22 -19.22 -32.24
C HIS A 314 -13.36 -18.59 -33.33
N GLN A 315 -12.59 -17.56 -32.98
CA GLN A 315 -11.59 -16.98 -33.87
C GLN A 315 -10.23 -17.61 -33.61
N THR A 316 -9.51 -17.96 -34.68
CA THR A 316 -8.13 -18.43 -34.60
C THR A 316 -7.19 -17.25 -34.40
N GLU A 317 -6.46 -17.26 -33.29
CA GLU A 317 -5.51 -16.23 -32.89
C GLU A 317 -4.10 -16.81 -32.86
N VAL A 318 -3.13 -16.04 -33.34
CA VAL A 318 -1.70 -16.31 -33.17
C VAL A 318 -1.03 -15.10 -32.54
N ARG A 319 -0.06 -15.35 -31.67
CA ARG A 319 0.68 -14.29 -30.96
C ARG A 319 2.12 -14.28 -31.39
N ALA A 320 2.66 -13.08 -31.59
CA ALA A 320 4.09 -12.87 -31.75
C ALA A 320 4.54 -11.73 -30.83
N GLY A 321 5.21 -12.09 -29.73
CA GLY A 321 5.58 -11.15 -28.68
C GLY A 321 4.35 -10.43 -28.09
N SER A 322 4.31 -9.10 -28.23
CA SER A 322 3.18 -8.27 -27.79
C SER A 322 2.09 -8.07 -28.84
N PHE A 323 2.25 -8.63 -30.04
CA PHE A 323 1.27 -8.50 -31.11
C PHE A 323 0.37 -9.73 -31.16
N ARG A 324 -0.89 -9.47 -31.47
CA ARG A 324 -1.95 -10.46 -31.60
C ARG A 324 -2.52 -10.35 -33.01
N PHE A 325 -2.58 -11.48 -33.70
CA PHE A 325 -3.11 -11.55 -35.06
C PHE A 325 -4.28 -12.52 -35.08
N THR A 326 -5.42 -12.04 -35.56
CA THR A 326 -6.56 -12.90 -35.88
C THR A 326 -6.37 -13.42 -37.29
N VAL A 327 -6.38 -14.73 -37.46
CA VAL A 327 -6.31 -15.37 -38.77
C VAL A 327 -7.74 -15.60 -39.25
N SER A 328 -8.08 -15.02 -40.41
CA SER A 328 -9.41 -15.20 -41.00
C SER A 328 -9.59 -16.62 -41.55
N GLN A 329 -10.74 -17.23 -41.28
CA GLN A 329 -11.14 -18.50 -41.87
C GLN A 329 -11.25 -18.43 -43.40
N THR A 330 -11.49 -17.23 -43.96
CA THR A 330 -11.59 -17.02 -45.42
C THR A 330 -10.28 -17.28 -46.16
N LEU A 331 -9.15 -17.38 -45.45
CA LEU A 331 -7.85 -17.73 -46.02
C LEU A 331 -7.72 -19.23 -46.33
N GLY A 332 -8.67 -20.07 -45.89
CA GLY A 332 -8.69 -21.51 -46.20
C GLY A 332 -7.53 -22.30 -45.58
N LEU A 333 -6.94 -21.80 -44.49
CA LEU A 333 -5.75 -22.38 -43.85
C LEU A 333 -6.05 -23.52 -42.86
N ASP A 334 -7.33 -23.85 -42.65
CA ASP A 334 -7.84 -24.91 -41.76
C ASP A 334 -7.08 -25.06 -40.42
N LEU A 335 -6.90 -23.93 -39.73
CA LEU A 335 -6.13 -23.87 -38.48
C LEU A 335 -6.98 -24.31 -37.28
N HIS A 336 -6.40 -25.16 -36.43
CA HIS A 336 -7.01 -25.65 -35.19
C HIS A 336 -6.21 -25.24 -33.96
N ASN A 337 -6.85 -25.30 -32.78
CA ASN A 337 -6.20 -25.04 -31.50
C ASN A 337 -4.98 -25.94 -31.30
N GLY A 338 -3.85 -25.36 -30.89
CA GLY A 338 -2.61 -26.08 -30.68
C GLY A 338 -1.81 -26.38 -31.94
N ASN A 339 -2.29 -26.01 -33.14
CA ASN A 339 -1.45 -26.05 -34.33
C ASN A 339 -0.25 -25.12 -34.17
N GLU A 340 0.89 -25.53 -34.72
CA GLU A 340 2.11 -24.74 -34.75
C GLU A 340 2.24 -24.08 -36.13
N VAL A 341 2.44 -22.76 -36.13
CA VAL A 341 2.69 -21.98 -37.34
C VAL A 341 4.04 -21.27 -37.21
N ILE A 342 4.67 -20.97 -38.35
CA ILE A 342 5.85 -20.10 -38.38
C ILE A 342 5.37 -18.68 -38.67
N LEU A 343 5.63 -17.77 -37.75
CA LEU A 343 5.40 -16.34 -37.93
C LEU A 343 6.71 -15.66 -38.26
N GLN A 344 6.70 -14.86 -39.32
CA GLN A 344 7.84 -14.05 -39.72
C GLN A 344 7.42 -12.60 -39.92
N TYR A 345 8.17 -11.68 -39.30
CA TYR A 345 8.01 -10.25 -39.52
C TYR A 345 8.76 -9.84 -40.78
N HIS A 346 8.06 -9.09 -41.63
CA HIS A 346 8.65 -8.43 -42.78
C HIS A 346 8.61 -6.92 -42.55
N LEU A 347 9.79 -6.32 -42.39
CA LEU A 347 9.94 -4.87 -42.28
C LEU A 347 9.95 -4.27 -43.68
N THR A 348 9.11 -3.27 -43.92
CA THR A 348 8.99 -2.59 -45.22
C THR A 348 9.00 -1.08 -45.02
N SER A 349 9.62 -0.33 -45.92
CA SER A 349 9.63 1.14 -45.91
C SER A 349 8.36 1.75 -46.50
N THR A 350 7.57 0.94 -47.21
CA THR A 350 6.27 1.30 -47.78
C THR A 350 5.21 0.32 -47.28
N PRO A 351 3.93 0.72 -47.10
CA PRO A 351 2.88 -0.18 -46.64
C PRO A 351 2.81 -1.44 -47.50
N HIS A 352 2.88 -2.62 -46.86
CA HIS A 352 2.84 -3.88 -47.58
C HIS A 352 1.44 -4.05 -48.23
N PRO A 353 1.34 -4.43 -49.52
CA PRO A 353 0.06 -4.55 -50.22
C PRO A 353 -0.87 -5.62 -49.63
N HIS A 354 -0.33 -6.48 -48.76
CA HIS A 354 -1.07 -7.49 -48.00
C HIS A 354 -0.86 -7.33 -46.48
N ALA A 355 -0.80 -6.10 -45.97
CA ALA A 355 -0.67 -5.86 -44.53
C ALA A 355 -1.91 -6.40 -43.78
N TYR A 356 -1.68 -7.32 -42.83
CA TYR A 356 -2.74 -7.90 -41.99
C TYR A 356 -3.04 -7.08 -40.73
N ALA A 357 -2.24 -6.06 -40.43
CA ALA A 357 -2.45 -5.14 -39.32
C ALA A 357 -1.88 -3.76 -39.67
N PHE A 358 -2.59 -2.71 -39.26
CA PHE A 358 -2.11 -1.33 -39.28
C PHE A 358 -1.65 -0.96 -37.87
N LEU A 359 -0.50 -0.29 -37.74
CA LEU A 359 -0.16 0.42 -36.51
C LEU A 359 -1.09 1.63 -36.42
N LEU A 360 -1.93 1.66 -35.37
CA LEU A 360 -2.69 2.85 -34.98
C LEU A 360 -1.78 3.89 -34.33
#